data_AF-A0A7J0CYR4-F1
#
_entry.id   AF-A0A7J0CYR4-F1
#
_cell.length_a   1.000
_cell.length_b   1.000
_cell.length_c   1.000
_cell.angle_alpha   90.00
_cell.angle_beta   90.00
_cell.angle_gamma   90.00
#
_symmetry.space_group_name_H-M   'P 1'
#
loop_
_entity.id
_entity.type
_entity.pdbx_description
1 polymer ?
#
loop_
_entity_poly.entity_id
_entity_poly.type
_entity_poly.pdbx_seq_one_letter_code
_entity_poly.pdbx_strand_id
1 'polypeptide(L)'
;MRIPIVHAIEEDDFSRCGGDVYARGHIRNIARAVGIDPEPLVERYDGDHGGRPAPTPAAPLFEAERIRSEPRRPNWTAAMVAAIVAVVGFVGFTLFNGGDDKPSNTAQVAEGSTPDKTAAKPTTTKPADPEPVPSESAIAAAPGTR
;
A
#
# COMPACT_ATOMS: atom_id res chain seq x y z
N MET A 1 -1.06 9.07 7.96
CA MET A 1 0.13 9.18 8.85
C MET A 1 -0.19 8.46 10.15
N ARG A 2 0.79 7.79 10.78
CA ARG A 2 0.54 7.03 12.02
C ARG A 2 0.83 7.92 13.24
N ILE A 3 0.05 7.77 14.32
CA ILE A 3 0.21 8.53 15.57
C ILE A 3 1.67 8.54 16.08
N PRO A 4 2.40 7.42 16.10
CA PRO A 4 3.79 7.42 16.59
C PRO A 4 4.78 8.21 15.71
N ILE A 5 4.43 8.50 14.45
CA ILE A 5 5.25 9.34 13.56
C ILE A 5 4.99 10.81 13.87
N VAL A 6 3.74 11.17 14.19
CA VAL A 6 3.40 12.54 14.60
C VAL A 6 4.15 12.92 15.86
N HIS A 7 4.09 12.07 16.90
CA HIS A 7 4.82 12.33 18.15
C HIS A 7 6.33 12.41 17.99
N ALA A 8 6.92 11.53 17.15
CA ALA A 8 8.34 11.60 16.86
C ALA A 8 8.70 12.96 16.21
N ILE A 9 7.91 13.44 15.26
CA ILE A 9 8.12 14.76 14.63
C ILE A 9 7.93 15.91 15.62
N GLU A 10 7.01 15.80 16.58
CA GLU A 10 6.84 16.80 17.66
C GLU A 10 8.07 16.88 18.59
N GLU A 11 8.84 15.80 18.68
CA GLU A 11 10.11 15.71 19.43
C GLU A 11 11.34 15.98 18.54
N ASP A 12 11.15 16.49 17.32
CA ASP A 12 12.19 16.67 16.30
C ASP A 12 12.96 15.36 15.95
N ASP A 13 12.36 14.18 16.21
CA ASP A 13 12.88 12.87 15.81
C ASP A 13 12.30 12.41 14.46
N PHE A 14 13.16 12.44 13.43
CA PHE A 14 12.82 12.03 12.07
C PHE A 14 13.33 10.64 11.68
N SER A 15 13.95 9.90 12.62
CA SER A 15 14.55 8.57 12.37
C SER A 15 13.55 7.56 11.77
N ARG A 16 12.27 7.69 12.13
CA ARG A 16 11.17 6.80 11.72
C ARG A 16 10.49 7.23 10.42
N CYS A 17 10.89 8.36 9.84
CA CYS A 17 10.29 8.90 8.62
C CYS A 17 10.74 8.15 7.34
N GLY A 18 11.83 7.38 7.40
CA GLY A 18 12.36 6.66 6.24
C GLY A 18 13.18 7.53 5.28
N GLY A 19 13.73 8.63 5.77
CA GLY A 19 14.61 9.56 5.04
C GLY A 19 14.01 10.96 4.84
N ASP A 20 14.86 11.92 4.44
CA ASP A 20 14.52 13.35 4.43
C ASP A 20 13.38 13.72 3.48
N VAL A 21 13.26 13.00 2.35
CA VAL A 21 12.17 13.21 1.39
C VAL A 21 10.82 12.94 2.06
N TYR A 22 10.74 11.84 2.81
CA TYR A 22 9.53 11.48 3.53
C TYR A 22 9.31 12.38 4.74
N ALA A 23 10.36 12.75 5.49
CA ALA A 23 10.25 13.68 6.61
C ALA A 23 9.60 15.01 6.18
N ARG A 24 10.10 15.64 5.10
CA ARG A 24 9.48 16.83 4.50
C ARG A 24 8.03 16.62 4.09
N GLY A 25 7.70 15.45 3.55
CA GLY A 25 6.31 15.08 3.23
C GLY A 25 5.40 15.02 4.46
N HIS A 26 5.90 14.47 5.56
CA HIS A 26 5.16 14.42 6.82
C HIS A 26 4.96 15.81 7.41
N ILE A 27 6.00 16.65 7.46
CA ILE A 27 5.91 18.04 7.93
C ILE A 27 4.83 18.80 7.15
N ARG A 28 4.82 18.71 5.81
CA ARG A 28 3.79 19.35 4.98
C ARG A 28 2.38 18.86 5.29
N ASN A 29 2.22 17.55 5.49
CA ASN A 29 0.91 16.97 5.77
C ASN A 29 0.38 17.40 7.15
N ILE A 30 1.23 17.46 8.18
CA ILE A 30 0.84 17.92 9.52
C ILE A 30 0.46 19.39 9.47
N ALA A 31 1.31 20.24 8.90
CA ALA A 31 1.06 21.68 8.77
C ALA A 31 -0.26 21.97 8.06
N ARG A 32 -0.55 21.28 6.94
CA ARG A 32 -1.83 21.39 6.23
C ARG A 32 -3.02 20.92 7.06
N ALA A 33 -2.86 19.86 7.84
CA ALA A 33 -3.92 19.35 8.71
C ALA A 33 -4.30 20.34 9.82
N VAL A 34 -3.33 21.13 10.31
CA VAL A 34 -3.54 22.16 11.34
C VAL A 34 -3.74 23.57 10.77
N GLY A 35 -3.73 23.73 9.44
CA GLY A 35 -3.98 25.00 8.76
C GLY A 35 -2.82 26.01 8.83
N ILE A 36 -1.59 25.56 9.02
CA ILE A 36 -0.38 26.39 9.07
C ILE A 36 0.38 26.26 7.74
N ASP A 37 1.10 27.33 7.35
CA ASP A 37 1.98 27.31 6.19
C ASP A 37 3.12 26.28 6.39
N PRO A 38 3.25 25.27 5.51
CA PRO A 38 4.29 24.27 5.64
C PRO A 38 5.69 24.75 5.27
N GLU A 39 5.84 25.80 4.45
CA GLU A 39 7.15 26.13 3.85
C GLU A 39 8.19 26.53 4.89
N PRO A 40 7.90 27.40 5.88
CA PRO A 40 8.86 27.76 6.92
C PRO A 40 9.30 26.57 7.79
N LEU A 41 8.42 25.58 7.99
CA LEU A 41 8.72 24.37 8.77
C LEU A 41 9.66 23.44 8.00
N VAL A 42 9.45 23.32 6.69
CA VAL A 42 10.33 22.54 5.81
C VAL A 42 11.69 23.20 5.66
N GLU A 43 11.75 24.54 5.56
CA GLU A 43 13.02 25.28 5.51
C GLU A 43 13.84 25.09 6.79
N ARG A 44 13.18 25.15 7.96
CA ARG A 44 13.84 24.85 9.24
C ARG A 44 14.40 23.42 9.26
N TYR A 45 13.59 22.45 8.87
CA TYR A 45 14.03 21.06 8.77
C TYR A 45 15.24 20.90 7.86
N ASP A 46 15.20 21.52 6.67
CA ASP A 46 16.30 21.50 5.70
C ASP A 46 17.58 22.16 6.28
N GLY A 47 17.44 23.22 7.08
CA GLY A 47 18.57 23.83 7.79
C GLY A 47 19.23 22.90 8.80
N ASP A 48 18.42 22.16 9.58
CA ASP A 48 18.89 21.31 10.67
C ASP A 48 19.40 19.94 10.21
N HIS A 49 18.86 19.40 9.10
CA HIS A 49 19.09 18.01 8.67
C HIS A 49 19.99 17.87 7.43
N GLY A 50 20.67 18.95 7.04
CA GLY A 50 21.43 19.00 5.80
C GLY A 50 20.49 19.24 4.64
N GLY A 51 20.51 20.49 4.15
CA GLY A 51 19.55 21.00 3.18
C GLY A 51 19.39 20.08 1.97
N ARG A 52 18.22 20.19 1.33
CA ARG A 52 17.86 19.47 0.09
C ARG A 52 19.13 19.22 -0.74
N PRO A 53 19.50 17.96 -1.01
CA PRO A 53 20.66 17.69 -1.85
C PRO A 53 20.52 18.55 -3.09
N ALA A 54 21.50 19.41 -3.33
CA ALA A 54 21.47 20.37 -4.43
C ALA A 54 20.98 19.60 -5.66
N PRO A 55 19.96 20.12 -6.38
CA PRO A 55 19.38 19.40 -7.51
C PRO A 55 20.56 18.99 -8.39
N THR A 56 20.88 17.69 -8.38
CA THR A 56 22.05 17.19 -9.06
C THR A 56 21.84 17.62 -10.50
N PRO A 57 22.70 18.51 -11.06
CA PRO A 57 22.49 19.01 -12.40
C PRO A 57 22.30 17.78 -13.28
N ALA A 58 21.17 17.75 -14.00
CA ALA A 58 20.85 16.66 -14.90
C ALA A 58 22.10 16.38 -15.71
N ALA A 59 22.72 15.23 -15.47
CA ALA A 59 23.97 14.89 -16.13
C ALA A 59 23.73 15.08 -17.63
N PRO A 60 24.64 15.77 -18.34
CA PRO A 60 24.47 16.02 -19.75
C PRO A 60 24.27 14.68 -20.44
N LEU A 61 23.07 14.55 -21.03
CA LEU A 61 22.66 13.60 -22.06
C LEU A 61 23.70 12.52 -22.31
N PHE A 62 23.73 11.50 -21.45
CA PHE A 62 24.08 10.20 -21.98
C PHE A 62 22.96 9.85 -22.93
N GLU A 63 23.32 9.91 -24.21
CA GLU A 63 22.80 9.19 -25.36
C GLU A 63 22.61 7.69 -25.03
N ALA A 64 21.84 7.37 -23.99
CA ALA A 64 21.16 6.11 -23.89
C ALA A 64 20.00 6.27 -24.87
N GLU A 65 20.31 5.93 -26.13
CA GLU A 65 19.40 5.36 -27.11
C GLU A 65 17.99 5.43 -26.57
N ARG A 66 17.17 6.36 -27.10
CA ARG A 66 15.72 6.29 -26.92
C ARG A 66 15.34 4.86 -27.29
N ILE A 67 15.25 4.01 -26.28
CA ILE A 67 14.35 2.88 -26.31
C ILE A 67 13.03 3.61 -26.48
N ARG A 68 12.63 3.76 -27.73
CA ARG A 68 11.24 3.85 -28.09
C ARG A 68 10.64 2.67 -27.35
N SER A 69 10.03 2.94 -26.20
CA SER A 69 8.96 2.12 -25.68
C SER A 69 7.95 2.14 -26.80
N GLU A 70 8.12 1.23 -27.75
CA GLU A 70 7.20 0.99 -28.83
C GLU A 70 5.85 0.80 -28.12
N PRO A 71 4.84 1.66 -28.34
CA PRO A 71 3.51 1.41 -27.80
C PRO A 71 2.86 0.28 -28.60
N ARG A 72 3.50 -0.89 -28.68
CA ARG A 72 2.94 -2.10 -29.26
C ARG A 72 2.11 -2.80 -28.20
N ARG A 73 0.89 -2.31 -28.01
CA ARG A 73 -0.26 -3.21 -27.75
C ARG A 73 -1.55 -2.65 -28.37
N PRO A 74 -1.62 -2.59 -29.71
CA PRO A 74 -2.74 -1.94 -30.42
C PRO A 74 -4.03 -2.78 -30.46
N ASN A 75 -4.00 -4.07 -30.11
CA ASN A 75 -5.16 -4.95 -30.24
C ASN A 75 -5.89 -5.25 -28.93
N TRP A 76 -5.34 -4.90 -27.76
CA TRP A 76 -6.02 -5.21 -26.48
C TRP A 76 -7.16 -4.25 -26.19
N THR A 77 -6.97 -2.95 -26.48
CA THR A 77 -8.05 -1.96 -26.44
C THR A 77 -9.12 -2.27 -27.47
N ALA A 78 -8.73 -2.70 -28.68
CA ALA A 78 -9.68 -3.14 -29.71
C ALA A 78 -10.48 -4.38 -29.27
N ALA A 79 -9.82 -5.37 -28.65
CA ALA A 79 -10.49 -6.55 -28.11
C ALA A 79 -11.46 -6.19 -26.96
N MET A 80 -11.07 -5.26 -26.08
CA MET A 80 -11.94 -4.77 -25.00
C MET A 80 -13.17 -4.05 -25.55
N VAL A 81 -13.00 -3.20 -26.57
CA VAL A 81 -14.11 -2.52 -27.24
C VAL A 81 -15.03 -3.52 -27.95
N ALA A 82 -14.46 -4.50 -28.66
CA ALA A 82 -15.25 -5.54 -29.33
C ALA A 82 -16.08 -6.36 -28.33
N ALA A 83 -15.50 -6.72 -27.17
CA ALA A 83 -16.22 -7.42 -26.11
C ALA A 83 -17.39 -6.60 -25.56
N ILE A 84 -17.19 -5.30 -25.32
CA ILE A 84 -18.26 -4.41 -24.85
C ILE A 84 -19.39 -4.31 -25.89
N VAL A 85 -19.04 -4.13 -27.17
CA VAL A 85 -20.03 -4.06 -28.27
C VAL A 85 -20.82 -5.36 -28.38
N ALA A 86 -20.17 -6.52 -28.24
CA ALA A 86 -20.84 -7.81 -28.27
C ALA A 86 -21.83 -7.99 -27.10
N VAL A 87 -21.48 -7.58 -25.89
CA VAL A 87 -22.37 -7.66 -24.72
C VAL A 87 -23.55 -6.71 -24.88
N VAL A 88 -23.32 -5.46 -25.27
CA VAL A 88 -24.40 -4.48 -25.48
C VAL A 88 -25.32 -4.92 -26.62
N GLY A 89 -24.76 -5.46 -27.71
CA GLY A 89 -25.53 -6.03 -28.81
C GLY A 89 -26.36 -7.23 -28.37
N PHE A 90 -25.79 -8.14 -27.57
CA PHE A 90 -26.51 -9.30 -27.06
C PHE A 90 -27.63 -8.92 -26.08
N VAL A 91 -27.38 -7.98 -25.16
CA VAL A 91 -28.39 -7.48 -24.23
C VAL A 91 -29.47 -6.68 -24.96
N GLY A 92 -29.09 -5.82 -25.92
CA GLY A 92 -30.04 -5.11 -26.77
C GLY A 92 -30.90 -6.09 -27.58
N PHE A 93 -30.28 -7.10 -28.19
CA PHE A 93 -30.98 -8.14 -28.96
C PHE A 93 -31.89 -8.99 -28.06
N THR A 94 -31.45 -9.41 -26.87
CA THR A 94 -32.31 -10.21 -25.98
C THR A 94 -33.47 -9.39 -25.42
N LEU A 95 -33.32 -8.08 -25.22
CA LEU A 95 -34.41 -7.22 -24.77
C LEU A 95 -35.38 -6.88 -25.92
N PHE A 96 -34.90 -6.80 -27.15
CA PHE A 96 -35.72 -6.49 -28.33
C PHE A 96 -36.41 -7.74 -28.92
N ASN A 97 -35.79 -8.92 -28.80
CA ASN A 97 -36.32 -10.20 -29.29
C ASN A 97 -36.88 -11.13 -28.18
N GLY A 98 -36.52 -10.93 -26.91
CA GLY A 98 -36.89 -11.80 -25.80
C GLY A 98 -38.15 -11.36 -25.04
N GLY A 99 -39.23 -11.10 -25.77
CA GLY A 99 -40.56 -10.87 -25.19
C GLY A 99 -41.16 -12.10 -24.51
N ASP A 100 -40.65 -13.31 -24.77
CA ASP A 100 -41.18 -14.56 -24.22
C ASP A 100 -40.03 -15.49 -23.86
N ASP A 101 -39.59 -15.50 -22.59
CA ASP A 101 -39.04 -16.68 -21.91
C ASP A 101 -38.80 -16.36 -20.42
N LYS A 102 -39.83 -16.58 -19.60
CA LYS A 102 -39.70 -16.64 -18.15
C LYS A 102 -39.17 -18.02 -17.73
N PRO A 103 -38.09 -18.14 -16.94
CA PRO A 103 -37.87 -19.37 -16.20
C PRO A 103 -38.86 -19.44 -15.04
N SER A 104 -39.87 -20.31 -15.18
CA SER A 104 -40.77 -20.70 -14.10
C SER A 104 -39.95 -21.40 -13.02
N ASN A 105 -39.88 -20.75 -11.86
CA ASN A 105 -39.50 -21.38 -10.61
C ASN A 105 -40.69 -22.24 -10.16
N THR A 106 -40.60 -23.55 -10.35
CA THR A 106 -41.49 -24.51 -9.67
C THR A 106 -40.64 -25.43 -8.83
N ALA A 107 -40.71 -25.18 -7.53
CA ALA A 107 -40.24 -26.08 -6.50
C ALA A 107 -40.85 -27.47 -6.70
N GLN A 108 -40.00 -28.50 -6.76
CA GLN A 108 -40.40 -29.86 -6.42
C GLN A 108 -39.67 -30.24 -5.14
N VAL A 109 -40.47 -30.34 -4.09
CA VAL A 109 -40.14 -30.72 -2.72
C VAL A 109 -40.08 -32.25 -2.62
N ALA A 110 -39.24 -32.72 -1.68
CA ALA A 110 -39.20 -34.04 -1.06
C ALA A 110 -38.72 -35.22 -1.92
N GLU A 111 -37.61 -35.84 -1.54
CA GLU A 111 -37.59 -36.98 -0.61
C GLU A 111 -36.14 -37.50 -0.47
N GLY A 112 -35.72 -37.87 0.73
CA GLY A 112 -34.63 -38.84 0.92
C GLY A 112 -33.34 -38.34 1.57
N SER A 113 -33.36 -38.24 2.90
CA SER A 113 -32.39 -38.84 3.84
C SER A 113 -30.99 -39.15 3.27
N THR A 114 -29.89 -38.55 3.72
CA THR A 114 -29.36 -38.54 5.09
C THR A 114 -28.11 -37.65 5.13
N PRO A 115 -27.79 -37.05 6.31
CA PRO A 115 -26.62 -36.22 6.50
C PRO A 115 -25.43 -37.08 6.98
N ASP A 116 -24.32 -37.09 6.25
CA ASP A 116 -23.01 -37.50 6.78
C ASP A 116 -22.07 -36.29 6.62
N LYS A 117 -21.98 -35.38 7.60
CA LYS A 117 -21.31 -35.48 8.91
C LYS A 117 -19.81 -35.19 8.81
N THR A 118 -19.46 -34.01 9.34
CA THR A 118 -18.26 -33.73 10.15
C THR A 118 -16.93 -33.65 9.37
N ALA A 119 -16.10 -32.61 9.49
CA ALA A 119 -15.76 -31.87 10.70
C ALA A 119 -15.34 -30.42 10.41
N ALA A 120 -15.60 -29.58 11.41
CA ALA A 120 -15.18 -28.21 11.52
C ALA A 120 -13.65 -28.02 11.65
N LYS A 121 -13.19 -26.87 11.17
CA LYS A 121 -11.97 -26.12 11.57
C LYS A 121 -11.90 -26.02 13.12
N PRO A 122 -10.75 -25.93 13.84
CA PRO A 122 -9.66 -24.95 13.60
C PRO A 122 -8.25 -25.25 14.19
N THR A 123 -7.40 -24.20 14.20
CA THR A 123 -6.20 -23.91 15.04
C THR A 123 -4.89 -24.66 14.74
N THR A 124 -3.84 -23.97 14.28
CA THR A 124 -2.79 -23.23 15.04
C THR A 124 -1.76 -24.16 15.68
N THR A 125 -0.47 -23.83 15.46
CA THR A 125 0.61 -23.71 16.48
C THR A 125 1.92 -24.39 16.07
N LYS A 126 2.92 -23.56 15.72
CA LYS A 126 4.38 -23.78 15.89
C LYS A 126 4.68 -24.08 17.36
N PRO A 127 5.56 -25.02 17.73
CA PRO A 127 6.86 -24.70 18.41
C PRO A 127 7.96 -25.78 18.17
N ALA A 128 9.27 -25.59 18.40
CA ALA A 128 9.93 -25.00 19.56
C ALA A 128 11.41 -24.64 19.30
N ASP A 129 11.90 -23.85 20.25
CA ASP A 129 13.22 -23.28 20.54
C ASP A 129 14.27 -24.32 21.02
N PRO A 130 15.52 -23.90 21.31
CA PRO A 130 15.87 -23.71 22.74
C PRO A 130 16.77 -22.50 23.08
N GLU A 131 16.42 -21.81 24.18
CA GLU A 131 17.26 -20.95 25.07
C GLU A 131 18.32 -21.80 25.85
N PRO A 132 19.24 -21.28 26.74
CA PRO A 132 19.46 -19.92 27.29
C PRO A 132 20.95 -19.46 27.41
N VAL A 133 21.21 -18.18 27.71
CA VAL A 133 22.20 -17.77 28.74
C VAL A 133 21.89 -16.34 29.24
N PRO A 134 21.90 -16.11 30.56
CA PRO A 134 21.76 -14.78 31.15
C PRO A 134 23.09 -14.02 31.02
N SER A 135 23.04 -12.72 30.80
CA SER A 135 24.16 -11.84 31.12
C SER A 135 23.63 -10.58 31.77
N GLU A 136 23.97 -10.47 33.04
CA GLU A 136 23.65 -9.45 34.02
C GLU A 136 23.90 -8.04 33.46
N SER A 137 22.97 -7.10 33.60
CA SER A 137 23.01 -6.13 34.70
C SER A 137 24.42 -5.82 35.20
N ALA A 138 24.98 -4.67 34.81
CA ALA A 138 25.56 -3.67 35.73
C ALA A 138 26.36 -2.62 34.97
N ILE A 139 25.64 -1.61 34.51
CA ILE A 139 26.08 -0.22 34.57
C ILE A 139 26.66 0.11 35.97
N ALA A 140 27.95 0.44 36.07
CA ALA A 140 28.52 1.45 36.99
C ALA A 140 30.06 1.33 37.06
N ALA A 141 30.78 2.20 36.35
CA ALA A 141 32.15 2.56 36.72
C ALA A 141 32.52 3.94 36.16
N ALA A 142 32.43 4.96 37.03
CA ALA A 142 33.11 6.25 36.91
C ALA A 142 33.42 6.74 38.35
N PRO A 143 34.38 7.66 38.56
CA PRO A 143 35.77 7.38 38.90
C PRO A 143 36.10 7.65 40.39
N GLY A 144 37.16 7.02 40.91
CA GLY A 144 37.70 7.28 42.24
C GLY A 144 39.15 7.71 42.17
N THR A 145 39.40 8.97 42.51
CA THR A 145 40.72 9.62 42.62
C THR A 145 41.49 9.13 43.85
N ARG A 146 42.82 9.03 43.72
CA ARG A 146 43.78 9.42 44.77
C ARG A 146 45.13 9.78 44.15
#